data_AF-A0A6G8IEL5-F1
#
_entry.id   AF-A0A6G8IEL5-F1
#
_cell.length_a   1.000
_cell.length_b   1.000
_cell.length_c   1.000
_cell.angle_alpha   90.00
_cell.angle_beta   90.00
_cell.angle_gamma   90.00
#
_symmetry.space_group_name_H-M   'P 1'
#
loop_
_entity.id
_entity.type
_entity.pdbx_description
1 polymer ?
#
loop_
_entity_poly.entity_id
_entity_poly.type
_entity_poly.pdbx_seq_one_letter_code
_entity_poly.pdbx_strand_id
1 'polypeptide(L)'
;MTDRDQIIAWLREAGIAVYHHIDQDGKYTQEAWGGPGTTAQLERFASLVAAHEREQCAQIADDMDYSPDGAIASAIRGRAEM
;
A
#
# COMPACT_ATOMS: atom_id res chain seq x y z
N MET A 1 7.80 4.55 -6.77
CA MET A 1 8.33 4.53 -5.39
C MET A 1 7.18 4.93 -4.49
N THR A 2 6.82 4.10 -3.53
CA THR A 2 5.75 4.43 -2.58
C THR A 2 6.15 5.67 -1.80
N ASP A 3 5.32 6.72 -1.87
CA ASP A 3 5.51 7.92 -1.08
C ASP A 3 4.60 7.92 0.16
N ARG A 4 4.86 8.91 1.01
CA ARG A 4 4.18 9.06 2.30
C ARG A 4 2.67 9.28 2.16
N ASP A 5 2.24 10.02 1.13
CA ASP A 5 0.84 10.34 0.93
C ASP A 5 0.07 9.11 0.44
N GLN A 6 0.71 8.27 -0.37
CA GLN A 6 0.18 6.97 -0.79
C GLN A 6 -0.05 6.03 0.40
N ILE A 7 0.89 5.98 1.35
CA ILE A 7 0.75 5.18 2.58
C ILE A 7 -0.42 5.69 3.42
N ILE A 8 -0.55 7.01 3.57
CA ILE A 8 -1.65 7.63 4.31
C ILE A 8 -3.00 7.33 3.64
N ALA A 9 -3.06 7.33 2.31
CA ALA A 9 -4.26 6.97 1.56
C ALA A 9 -4.69 5.52 1.86
N TRP A 10 -3.77 4.55 1.82
CA TRP A 10 -4.07 3.15 2.14
C TRP A 10 -4.45 2.94 3.60
N LEU A 11 -3.82 3.65 4.53
CA LEU A 11 -4.22 3.62 5.94
C LEU A 11 -5.67 4.06 6.09
N ARG A 12 -6.07 5.17 5.45
CA ARG A 12 -7.45 5.67 5.48
C ARG A 12 -8.42 4.69 4.83
N GLU A 13 -8.08 4.11 3.69
CA GLU A 13 -8.90 3.11 2.98
C GLU A 13 -9.08 1.82 3.80
N ALA A 14 -8.05 1.40 4.52
CA ALA A 14 -8.13 0.30 5.46
C ALA A 14 -8.93 0.62 6.74
N GLY A 15 -9.35 1.88 6.92
CA GLY A 15 -10.06 2.36 8.10
C GLY A 15 -9.16 2.67 9.29
N ILE A 16 -7.88 2.89 9.07
CA ILE A 16 -6.90 3.28 10.09
C ILE A 16 -6.84 4.81 10.15
N ALA A 17 -7.10 5.36 11.33
CA ALA A 17 -7.12 6.80 11.54
C ALA A 17 -5.70 7.38 11.58
N VAL A 18 -5.50 8.49 10.86
CA VAL A 18 -4.25 9.25 10.84
C VAL A 18 -4.51 10.59 11.52
N TYR A 19 -3.81 10.85 12.61
CA TYR A 19 -4.00 12.06 13.41
C TYR A 19 -2.84 13.01 13.22
N HIS A 20 -3.16 14.29 13.35
CA HIS A 20 -2.21 15.36 13.30
C HIS A 20 -2.18 15.95 14.71
N HIS A 21 -1.00 16.00 15.32
CA HIS A 21 -0.81 16.64 16.61
C HIS A 21 0.28 17.70 16.49
N ILE A 22 0.23 18.66 17.41
CA ILE A 22 1.29 19.63 17.59
C ILE A 22 2.04 19.15 18.82
N ASP A 23 3.34 18.92 18.69
CA ASP A 23 4.17 18.53 19.83
C ASP A 23 4.33 19.69 20.83
N GLN A 24 4.97 19.41 21.97
CA GLN A 24 5.17 20.41 23.03
C GLN A 24 6.04 21.59 22.58
N ASP A 25 6.80 21.44 21.50
CA ASP A 25 7.65 22.47 20.90
C ASP A 25 6.96 23.25 19.76
N GLY A 26 5.67 22.98 19.52
CA GLY A 26 4.90 23.65 18.47
C GLY A 26 5.14 23.09 17.06
N LYS A 27 5.83 21.96 16.91
CA LYS A 27 6.05 21.32 15.61
C LYS A 27 4.84 20.49 15.20
N TYR A 28 4.51 20.57 13.92
CA TYR A 28 3.48 19.74 13.32
C TYR A 28 4.01 18.32 13.12
N THR A 29 3.44 17.37 13.84
CA THR A 29 3.78 15.95 13.76
C THR A 29 2.52 15.19 13.33
N GLN A 30 2.67 14.37 12.30
CA GLN A 30 1.60 13.50 11.86
C GLN A 30 1.94 12.08 12.28
N GLU A 31 1.15 11.56 13.19
CA GLU A 31 1.26 10.19 13.68
C GLU A 31 0.03 9.42 13.22
N ALA A 32 0.26 8.27 12.60
CA ALA A 32 -0.77 7.24 12.58
C ALA A 32 -0.94 6.79 14.04
N TRP A 33 -2.01 7.23 14.72
CA TRP A 33 -2.19 6.97 16.14
C TRP A 33 -2.53 5.49 16.35
N GLY A 34 -1.51 4.68 16.67
CA GLY A 34 -1.26 4.17 18.02
C GLY A 34 -2.29 3.27 18.73
N GLY A 35 -3.46 3.00 18.16
CA GLY A 35 -4.33 1.92 18.64
C GLY A 35 -3.99 0.62 17.90
N PRO A 36 -4.12 -0.58 18.51
CA PRO A 36 -4.06 -1.81 17.72
C PRO A 36 -5.18 -1.71 16.68
N GLY A 37 -4.80 -1.53 15.42
CA GLY A 37 -5.74 -1.77 14.34
C GLY A 37 -6.36 -3.13 14.59
N THR A 38 -7.69 -3.22 14.50
CA THR A 38 -8.34 -4.53 14.52
C THR A 38 -7.67 -5.40 13.47
N THR A 39 -7.58 -6.71 13.70
CA THR A 39 -6.98 -7.65 12.74
C THR A 39 -7.51 -7.42 11.33
N ALA A 40 -8.80 -7.14 11.18
CA ALA A 40 -9.45 -6.81 9.92
C ALA A 40 -8.92 -5.52 9.25
N GLN A 41 -8.59 -4.46 10.00
CA GLN A 41 -8.00 -3.24 9.44
C GLN A 41 -6.58 -3.50 8.94
N LEU A 42 -5.79 -4.28 9.68
CA LEU A 42 -4.43 -4.65 9.26
C LEU A 42 -4.44 -5.56 8.03
N GLU A 43 -5.36 -6.51 7.95
CA GLU A 43 -5.55 -7.38 6.77
C GLU A 43 -5.95 -6.59 5.53
N ARG A 44 -6.84 -5.60 5.67
CA ARG A 44 -7.21 -4.70 4.56
C ARG A 44 -6.02 -3.87 4.10
N PHE A 45 -5.28 -3.29 5.05
CA PHE A 45 -4.06 -2.53 4.72
C PHE A 45 -3.03 -3.41 4.01
N ALA A 46 -2.77 -4.62 4.53
CA ALA A 46 -1.86 -5.57 3.90
C ALA A 46 -2.31 -5.96 2.48
N SER A 47 -3.62 -6.09 2.26
CA SER A 47 -4.19 -6.38 0.94
C SER A 47 -3.94 -5.24 -0.06
N LEU A 48 -4.07 -3.98 0.37
CA LEU A 48 -3.77 -2.79 -0.45
C LEU A 48 -2.29 -2.69 -0.81
N VAL A 49 -1.41 -2.90 0.18
CA VAL A 49 0.05 -2.92 -0.04
C VAL A 49 0.42 -4.04 -1.01
N ALA A 50 -0.08 -5.25 -0.80
CA ALA A 50 0.21 -6.39 -1.65
C ALA A 50 -0.32 -6.19 -3.09
N ALA A 51 -1.47 -5.54 -3.27
CA ALA A 51 -1.98 -5.19 -4.59
C ALA A 51 -1.07 -4.19 -5.31
N HIS A 52 -0.59 -3.16 -4.60
CA HIS A 52 0.35 -2.19 -5.16
C HIS A 52 1.68 -2.84 -5.54
N GLU A 53 2.28 -3.63 -4.64
CA GLU A 53 3.55 -4.32 -4.91
C GLU A 53 3.44 -5.28 -6.10
N ARG A 54 2.32 -6.00 -6.22
CA ARG A 54 2.05 -6.84 -7.40
C ARG A 54 2.02 -6.02 -8.69
N GLU A 55 1.38 -4.87 -8.70
CA GLU A 55 1.37 -4.01 -9.89
C GLU A 55 2.77 -3.50 -10.23
N GLN A 56 3.57 -3.12 -9.23
CA GLN A 56 4.96 -2.73 -9.46
C GLN A 56 5.80 -3.87 -10.02
N CYS A 57 5.64 -5.10 -9.50
CA CYS A 57 6.30 -6.28 -10.04
C CYS A 57 5.86 -6.59 -11.48
N ALA A 58 4.57 -6.44 -11.78
CA ALA A 58 4.04 -6.63 -13.13
C ALA A 58 4.63 -5.60 -14.11
N GLN A 59 4.72 -4.33 -13.70
CA GLN A 59 5.34 -3.28 -14.50
C GLN A 59 6.83 -3.56 -14.78
N ILE A 60 7.59 -4.05 -13.80
CA ILE A 60 8.98 -4.43 -14.01
C ILE A 60 9.08 -5.57 -15.03
N ALA A 61 8.17 -6.55 -14.97
CA ALA A 61 8.14 -7.65 -15.93
C ALA A 61 7.81 -7.16 -17.36
N ASP A 62 6.91 -6.19 -17.49
CA ASP A 62 6.58 -5.52 -18.75
C ASP A 62 7.79 -4.72 -19.29
N ASP A 63 8.44 -3.91 -18.44
CA ASP A 63 9.57 -3.04 -18.82
C ASP A 63 10.82 -3.82 -19.25
N MET A 64 11.03 -4.99 -18.66
CA MET A 64 12.20 -5.84 -18.95
C MET A 64 11.96 -6.80 -20.13
N ASP A 65 10.78 -6.75 -20.76
CA ASP A 65 10.33 -7.69 -21.81
C ASP A 65 10.55 -9.16 -21.40
N TYR A 66 10.42 -9.46 -20.11
CA TYR A 66 10.55 -10.84 -19.62
C TYR A 66 9.44 -11.74 -20.14
N SER A 67 8.40 -11.14 -20.71
CA SER A 67 7.29 -11.83 -21.33
C SER A 67 7.02 -11.22 -22.71
N PRO A 68 7.53 -11.82 -23.80
CA PRO A 68 6.89 -11.61 -25.09
C PRO A 68 5.39 -11.87 -24.90
N ASP A 69 4.56 -10.89 -25.27
CA ASP A 69 3.09 -10.85 -25.10
C ASP A 69 2.54 -10.56 -23.69
N GLY A 70 3.35 -10.19 -22.69
CA GLY A 70 2.86 -9.72 -21.37
C GLY A 70 2.20 -10.79 -20.47
N ALA A 71 2.35 -12.07 -20.81
CA ALA A 71 1.85 -13.21 -20.04
C ALA A 71 2.36 -13.25 -18.57
N ILE A 72 3.63 -12.93 -18.31
CA ILE A 72 4.17 -12.92 -16.93
C ILE A 72 3.55 -11.80 -16.09
N ALA A 73 3.48 -10.58 -16.62
CA ALA A 73 2.84 -9.46 -15.93
C ALA A 73 1.36 -9.74 -15.65
N SER A 74 0.66 -10.33 -16.63
CA SER A 74 -0.74 -10.77 -16.48
C SER A 74 -0.90 -11.82 -15.38
N ALA A 75 0.03 -12.79 -15.29
CA ALA A 75 0.00 -13.80 -14.23
C ALA A 75 0.25 -13.20 -12.83
N ILE A 76 1.12 -12.19 -12.73
CA ILE A 76 1.38 -11.46 -11.48
C ILE A 76 0.13 -10.69 -11.03
N ARG A 77 -0.56 -10.02 -11.96
CA ARG A 77 -1.83 -9.30 -11.67
C ARG A 77 -2.97 -10.25 -11.31
N GLY A 78 -3.12 -11.35 -12.06
CA GLY A 78 -4.22 -12.32 -11.92
C GLY A 78 -4.19 -13.19 -10.67
N ARG A 79 -3.04 -13.30 -9.97
CA ARG A 79 -2.95 -14.05 -8.70
C ARG A 79 -3.72 -13.44 -7.52
N ALA A 80 -4.49 -12.37 -7.73
CA ALA A 80 -5.41 -11.80 -6.76
C ALA A 80 -6.80 -12.51 -6.72
N GLU A 81 -7.09 -13.41 -7.67
CA GLU A 81 -8.38 -14.11 -7.80
C GLU A 81 -8.24 -15.64 -7.69
N MET A 82 -7.86 -16.15 -6.52
CA MET A 82 -8.09 -17.54 -6.07
C MET A 82 -8.30 -17.55 -4.57
#